data_AF-A0A0F9T7K6-F1
#
_entry.id   AF-A0A0F9T7K6-F1
#
_cell.length_a   1.000
_cell.length_b   1.000
_cell.length_c   1.000
_cell.angle_alpha   90.00
_cell.angle_beta   90.00
_cell.angle_gamma   90.00
#
_symmetry.space_group_name_H-M   'P 1'
#
loop_
_entity.id
_entity.type
_entity.pdbx_description
1 polymer ?
#
loop_
_entity_poly.entity_id
_entity_poly.type
_entity_poly.pdbx_seq_one_letter_code
_entity_poly.pdbx_strand_id
1 'polypeptide(L)' 'MTEKILPTSTLNLKPTPRQVRAITRMASQLGDRTGIEHTPVNRREARDLIFRLRIQLKEARNGKETS' A
#
# COMPACT_ATOMS: atom_id res chain seq x y z
N MET A 1 31.71 -5.18 15.39
CA MET A 1 30.81 -4.12 14.90
C MET A 1 29.38 -4.60 15.07
N THR A 2 28.68 -4.13 16.10
CA THR A 2 27.26 -4.46 16.33
C THR A 2 26.44 -3.25 15.90
N GLU A 3 25.87 -3.32 14.71
CA GLU A 3 24.95 -2.29 14.23
C GLU A 3 23.74 -2.23 15.16
N LYS A 4 23.63 -1.15 15.93
CA LYS A 4 22.46 -0.85 16.74
C LYS A 4 21.32 -0.49 15.79
N ILE A 5 20.48 -1.47 15.47
CA ILE A 5 19.26 -1.27 14.70
C ILE A 5 18.38 -0.32 15.50
N LEU A 6 18.27 0.93 15.06
CA LEU A 6 17.42 1.94 15.68
C LEU A 6 15.97 1.44 15.68
N PRO A 7 15.26 1.45 16.83
CA PRO A 7 13.89 0.94 16.97
C PRO A 7 12.85 1.68 16.10
N THR A 8 13.25 2.80 15.49
CA THR A 8 12.44 3.64 14.62
C THR A 8 12.65 3.38 13.13
N SER A 9 13.59 2.52 12.73
CA SER A 9 13.87 2.25 11.32
C SER A 9 12.81 1.32 10.70
N THR A 10 11.70 1.91 10.30
CA THR A 10 10.64 1.21 9.55
C THR A 10 11.07 0.78 8.14
N LEU A 11 12.26 1.21 7.70
CA LEU A 11 12.86 0.91 6.40
C LEU A 11 13.22 -0.57 6.24
N ASN A 12 13.58 -1.26 7.33
CA ASN A 12 13.98 -2.68 7.27
C ASN A 12 12.88 -3.65 7.72
N LEU A 13 11.75 -3.12 8.21
CA LEU A 13 10.66 -3.96 8.66
C LEU A 13 9.82 -4.39 7.46
N LYS A 14 9.69 -5.69 7.23
CA LYS A 14 8.79 -6.25 6.21
C LYS A 14 7.34 -5.76 6.40
N PRO A 15 6.54 -5.64 5.32
CA PRO A 15 5.13 -5.32 5.42
C PRO A 15 4.41 -6.29 6.35
N THR A 16 3.49 -5.76 7.15
CA THR A 16 2.66 -6.60 8.02
C THR A 16 1.61 -7.34 7.20
N PRO A 17 1.15 -8.53 7.65
CA PRO A 17 0.06 -9.25 6.98
C PRO A 17 -1.25 -8.45 6.86
N ARG A 18 -1.48 -7.50 7.78
CA ARG A 18 -2.62 -6.58 7.70
C ARG A 18 -2.48 -5.59 6.54
N GLN A 19 -1.28 -5.05 6.33
CA GLN A 19 -1.01 -4.14 5.22
C GLN A 19 -1.11 -4.86 3.87
N VAL A 20 -0.53 -6.05 3.75
CA VAL A 20 -0.63 -6.86 2.52
C VAL A 20 -2.09 -7.09 2.15
N ARG A 21 -2.91 -7.56 3.10
CA ARG A 21 -4.36 -7.76 2.87
C ARG A 21 -5.09 -6.47 2.47
N ALA A 22 -4.76 -5.35 3.08
CA ALA A 22 -5.38 -4.07 2.73
C ALA A 22 -5.05 -3.67 1.29
N ILE A 23 -3.78 -3.80 0.88
CA ILE A 23 -3.32 -3.52 -0.48
C ILE A 23 -4.04 -4.42 -1.48
N THR A 24 -4.04 -5.74 -1.26
CA THR A 24 -4.70 -6.70 -2.14
C THR A 24 -6.18 -6.37 -2.30
N ARG A 25 -6.89 -6.10 -1.19
CA ARG A 25 -8.32 -5.75 -1.24
C ARG A 25 -8.58 -4.48 -2.05
N MET A 26 -7.78 -3.43 -1.86
CA MET A 26 -7.98 -2.16 -2.55
C MET A 26 -7.63 -2.25 -4.04
N ALA A 27 -6.56 -2.95 -4.40
CA ALA A 27 -6.20 -3.23 -5.79
C ALA A 27 -7.34 -3.98 -6.52
N SER A 28 -7.90 -5.02 -5.88
CA SER A 28 -9.05 -5.75 -6.43
C SER A 28 -10.28 -4.85 -6.63
N GLN A 29 -10.52 -3.87 -5.74
CA GLN A 29 -11.65 -2.93 -5.87
C GLN A 29 -11.48 -1.93 -7.01
N LEU A 30 -10.25 -1.54 -7.32
CA LEU A 30 -9.94 -0.66 -8.45
C LEU A 30 -10.09 -1.37 -9.80
N GLY A 31 -10.31 -2.69 -9.81
CA GLY A 31 -10.33 -3.46 -11.04
C GLY A 31 -8.95 -3.57 -11.69
N ASP A 32 -7.89 -3.27 -10.93
CA ASP A 32 -6.50 -3.42 -11.34
C ASP A 32 -6.21 -4.91 -11.57
N ARG A 33 -6.49 -5.35 -12.81
CA ARG A 33 -6.00 -6.62 -13.37
C ARG A 33 -4.51 -6.52 -13.70
N THR A 34 -4.02 -5.30 -13.87
CA THR A 34 -2.61 -4.92 -13.88
C THR A 34 -2.11 -5.07 -12.45
N GLY A 35 -1.40 -6.18 -12.21
CA GLY A 35 -0.84 -6.48 -10.90
C GLY A 35 -0.12 -5.26 -10.34
N ILE A 36 -0.34 -5.00 -9.05
CA ILE A 36 0.28 -3.90 -8.29
C ILE A 36 1.74 -3.75 -8.77
N GLU A 37 2.02 -2.74 -9.59
CA GLU A 37 3.30 -2.62 -10.30
C GLU A 37 4.49 -2.62 -9.33
N HIS A 38 4.23 -2.17 -8.10
CA HIS A 38 5.22 -2.15 -7.02
C HIS A 38 4.71 -2.91 -5.79
N THR A 39 5.19 -4.14 -5.59
CA THR A 39 4.96 -4.87 -4.34
C THR A 39 5.85 -4.25 -3.25
N PRO A 40 5.30 -3.74 -2.14
CA PRO A 40 6.09 -3.03 -1.15
C PRO A 40 7.04 -3.99 -0.42
N VAL A 41 8.30 -3.60 -0.28
CA VAL A 41 9.32 -4.46 0.38
C VAL A 41 9.44 -4.20 1.87
N ASN A 42 8.90 -3.07 2.35
CA ASN A 42 8.93 -2.67 3.76
C ASN A 42 7.61 -2.02 4.22
N ARG A 43 7.47 -1.80 5.54
CA ARG A 43 6.28 -1.22 6.15
C ARG A 43 5.99 0.20 5.67
N ARG A 44 7.02 1.00 5.39
CA ARG A 44 6.87 2.38 4.93
C ARG A 44 6.24 2.40 3.55
N GLU A 45 6.83 1.69 2.60
CA GLU A 45 6.29 1.53 1.25
C GLU A 45 4.88 0.97 1.26
N ALA A 46 4.60 -0.01 2.14
CA ALA A 46 3.26 -0.56 2.25
C ALA A 46 2.24 0.50 2.74
N ARG A 47 2.62 1.42 3.63
CA ARG A 47 1.74 2.53 4.05
C ARG A 47 1.54 3.52 2.91
N ASP A 48 2.60 3.89 2.21
CA ASP A 48 2.54 4.85 1.11
C ASP A 48 1.68 4.33 -0.03
N LEU A 49 1.81 3.04 -0.35
CA LEU A 49 0.96 2.36 -1.34
C LEU A 49 -0.50 2.32 -0.90
N ILE A 50 -0.78 1.97 0.36
CA ILE A 50 -2.14 2.00 0.92
C ILE A 50 -2.76 3.40 0.78
N PHE A 51 -1.98 4.45 1.04
CA PHE A 51 -2.45 5.83 0.94
C PHE A 51 -2.81 6.20 -0.51
N ARG A 52 -1.95 5.86 -1.48
CA ARG A 52 -2.22 6.09 -2.91
C ARG A 52 -3.48 5.35 -3.39
N LEU A 53 -3.60 4.06 -3.06
CA LEU A 53 -4.76 3.25 -3.43
C LEU A 53 -6.08 3.82 -2.87
N ARG A 54 -6.05 4.38 -1.66
CA ARG A 54 -7.22 5.05 -1.07
C ARG A 54 -7.64 6.29 -1.85
N ILE A 55 -6.68 7.10 -2.30
CA ILE A 55 -6.98 8.29 -3.12
C ILE A 55 -7.61 7.86 -4.45
N GLN A 56 -6.99 6.91 -5.14
CA GLN A 56 -7.53 6.37 -6.40
C GLN A 56 -8.94 5.81 -6.24
N LEU A 57 -9.20 5.07 -5.16
CA LEU A 57 -10.55 4.54 -4.87
C LEU A 57 -11.58 5.66 -4.64
N LYS A 58 -11.17 6.75 -3.99
CA LYS A 58 -12.02 7.91 -3.77
C LYS A 58 -12.33 8.61 -5.10
N GLU A 59 -11.32 8.83 -5.93
CA GLU A 59 -11.46 9.45 -7.25
C GLU A 59 -12.34 8.60 -8.18
N ALA A 60 -12.12 7.29 -8.22
CA ALA A 60 -12.92 6.36 -9.02
C ALA A 60 -14.39 6.29 -8.58
N ARG A 61 -14.68 6.55 -7.31
CA ARG A 61 -16.06 6.67 -6.80
C ARG A 61 -16.69 7.98 -7.21
N ASN A 62 -15.99 9.09 -6.99
CA ASN A 62 -16.49 10.43 -7.31
C ASN A 62 -16.75 10.59 -8.82
N GLY A 63 -15.89 10.04 -9.69
CA GLY A 63 -16.10 10.10 -11.15
C GLY A 63 -17.31 9.30 -11.64
N LYS A 64 -17.76 8.28 -10.89
CA LYS A 64 -18.99 7.54 -11.18
C LYS A 64 -20.26 8.28 -10.77
N GLU A 65 -20.19 9.16 -9.79
CA GLU A 65 -21.37 9.94 -9.34
C GLU A 65 -21.69 11.12 -10.26
N THR A 66 -20.75 11.55 -11.11
CA THR A 66 -20.90 12.69 -12.03
C THR A 66 -21.17 12.30 -13.48
N SER A 67 -21.36 11.01 -13.79
CA SER A 67 -21.58 10.50 -15.15
C SER A 67 -22.99 9.94 -15.35
#